data_AF-A0A1Q7I3M2-F1
#
_entry.id   AF-A0A1Q7I3M2-F1
#
_cell.length_a   1.000
_cell.length_b   1.000
_cell.length_c   1.000
_cell.angle_alpha   90.00
_cell.angle_beta   90.00
_cell.angle_gamma   90.00
#
_symmetry.space_group_name_H-M   'P 1'
#
loop_
_entity.id
_entity.type
_entity.pdbx_description
1 polymer ?
#
loop_
_entity_poly.entity_id
_entity_poly.type
_entity_poly.pdbx_seq_one_letter_code
_entity_poly.pdbx_strand_id
1 'polypeptide(L)'
;MRTAIALLLLAEATLFFTFLFIVGPITTLERLLPLAVVLVLCAALYWGQHWAQWALMAPIAFRVWKLVLLTAAAWGVGRAGTALFLTLIVLAELAAAFILLDSYLARRRSLATS
;
A
#
# COMPACT_ATOMS: atom_id res chain seq x y z
N MET A 1 7.99 10.78 -5.17
CA MET A 1 7.20 9.92 -6.08
C MET A 1 7.75 8.51 -6.21
N ARG A 2 8.98 8.33 -6.73
CA ARG A 2 9.60 6.99 -6.89
C ARG A 2 9.71 6.21 -5.57
N THR A 3 10.00 6.91 -4.48
CA THR A 3 10.00 6.36 -3.11
C THR A 3 8.64 5.84 -2.67
N ALA A 4 7.55 6.57 -2.93
CA ALA A 4 6.19 6.11 -2.61
C ALA A 4 5.82 4.86 -3.42
N ILE A 5 6.15 4.84 -4.72
CA ILE A 5 5.93 3.67 -5.58
C ILE A 5 6.72 2.47 -5.05
N ALA A 6 7.99 2.65 -4.70
CA ALA A 6 8.83 1.58 -4.15
C ALA A 6 8.27 1.02 -2.84
N LEU A 7 7.81 1.89 -1.93
CA LEU A 7 7.19 1.48 -0.67
C LEU A 7 5.89 0.69 -0.89
N LEU A 8 5.05 1.13 -1.83
CA LEU A 8 3.80 0.41 -2.18
C LEU A 8 4.09 -0.95 -2.81
N LEU A 9 5.03 -1.03 -3.74
CA LEU A 9 5.42 -2.30 -4.36
C LEU A 9 6.04 -3.25 -3.34
N LEU A 10 6.85 -2.73 -2.41
CA LEU A 10 7.46 -3.52 -1.35
C LEU A 10 6.40 -4.06 -0.39
N ALA A 11 5.46 -3.23 0.06
CA ALA A 11 4.37 -3.62 0.94
C ALA A 11 3.45 -4.67 0.29
N GLU A 12 3.10 -4.46 -0.97
CA GLU A 12 2.24 -5.39 -1.72
C GLU A 12 2.95 -6.72 -2.00
N ALA A 13 4.24 -6.68 -2.38
CA ALA A 13 5.04 -7.87 -2.58
C ALA A 13 5.20 -8.67 -1.28
N THR A 14 5.48 -8.00 -0.15
CA THR A 14 5.59 -8.69 1.15
C THR A 14 4.27 -9.33 1.54
N LEU A 15 3.14 -8.64 1.42
CA LEU A 15 1.83 -9.24 1.66
C LEU A 15 1.58 -10.45 0.75
N PHE A 16 1.84 -10.31 -0.55
CA PHE A 16 1.63 -11.38 -1.52
C PHE A 16 2.47 -12.63 -1.18
N PHE A 17 3.76 -12.45 -0.91
CA PHE A 17 4.63 -13.56 -0.51
C PHE A 17 4.21 -14.17 0.83
N THR A 18 3.87 -13.36 1.84
CA THR A 18 3.36 -13.86 3.13
C THR A 18 2.11 -14.72 2.93
N PHE A 19 1.18 -14.31 2.07
CA PHE A 19 0.01 -15.13 1.74
C PHE A 19 0.38 -16.43 1.01
N LEU A 20 1.30 -16.37 0.04
CA LEU A 20 1.74 -17.53 -0.73
C LEU A 20 2.41 -18.59 0.15
N PHE A 21 3.25 -18.16 1.10
CA PHE A 21 3.95 -19.06 2.03
C PHE A 21 3.07 -19.60 3.17
N ILE A 22 2.09 -18.82 3.67
CA ILE A 22 1.25 -19.24 4.81
C ILE A 22 0.01 -20.02 4.37
N VAL A 23 -0.62 -19.64 3.27
CA VAL A 23 -1.93 -20.19 2.84
C VAL A 23 -1.79 -21.24 1.73
N GLY A 24 -0.62 -21.33 1.09
CA GLY A 24 -0.36 -22.24 -0.03
C GLY A 24 -0.53 -21.59 -1.40
N PRO A 25 -0.28 -22.33 -2.50
CA PRO A 25 -0.26 -21.78 -3.85
C PRO A 25 -1.59 -21.09 -4.18
N ILE A 26 -1.49 -19.84 -4.63
CA ILE A 26 -2.61 -18.95 -4.90
C ILE A 26 -3.27 -19.42 -6.20
N THR A 27 -4.18 -20.38 -6.09
CA THR A 27 -5.00 -20.84 -7.23
C THR A 27 -6.22 -19.95 -7.47
N THR A 28 -6.47 -18.94 -6.62
CA THR A 28 -7.60 -18.02 -6.75
C THR A 28 -7.18 -16.68 -7.33
N LEU A 29 -7.59 -16.44 -8.58
CA LEU A 29 -7.37 -15.21 -9.36
C LEU A 29 -7.78 -13.94 -8.59
N GLU A 30 -8.81 -14.04 -7.75
CA GLU A 30 -9.32 -12.96 -6.91
C GLU A 30 -8.28 -12.37 -5.96
N ARG A 31 -7.29 -13.17 -5.54
CA ARG A 31 -6.21 -12.71 -4.64
C ARG A 31 -5.08 -11.99 -5.36
N LEU A 32 -4.98 -12.13 -6.69
CA LEU A 32 -4.03 -11.40 -7.54
C LEU A 32 -4.55 -10.03 -7.94
N LEU A 33 -5.87 -9.83 -7.91
CA LEU A 33 -6.51 -8.59 -8.32
C LEU A 33 -5.98 -7.34 -7.57
N PRO A 34 -5.80 -7.35 -6.24
CA PRO A 34 -5.28 -6.19 -5.51
C PRO A 34 -3.85 -5.83 -5.94
N LEU A 35 -2.99 -6.84 -6.08
CA LEU A 35 -1.60 -6.68 -6.54
C LEU A 35 -1.58 -6.10 -7.96
N ALA A 36 -2.39 -6.64 -8.87
CA ALA A 36 -2.48 -6.16 -10.25
C ALA A 36 -2.97 -4.71 -10.32
N VAL A 37 -3.99 -4.36 -9.54
CA VAL A 37 -4.52 -2.99 -9.47
C VAL A 37 -3.45 -2.01 -8.99
N VAL A 38 -2.72 -2.35 -7.92
CA VAL A 38 -1.64 -1.51 -7.38
C VAL A 38 -0.51 -1.36 -8.39
N LEU A 39 -0.11 -2.44 -9.05
CA LEU A 39 0.91 -2.41 -10.11
C LEU A 39 0.50 -1.49 -11.26
N VAL A 40 -0.73 -1.60 -11.75
CA VAL A 40 -1.25 -0.75 -12.83
C VAL A 40 -1.29 0.71 -12.40
N LEU A 41 -1.77 1.01 -11.20
CA LEU A 41 -1.84 2.38 -10.69
C LEU A 41 -0.44 2.98 -10.44
N CYS A 42 0.49 2.19 -9.91
CA CYS A 42 1.90 2.58 -9.76
C CYS A 42 2.56 2.84 -11.13
N ALA A 43 2.28 2.00 -12.14
CA ALA A 43 2.78 2.19 -13.49
C ALA A 43 2.21 3.46 -14.14
N ALA A 44 0.90 3.70 -14.01
CA ALA A 44 0.26 4.92 -14.48
C ALA A 44 0.90 6.16 -13.82
N LEU A 45 1.13 6.10 -12.50
CA LEU A 45 1.77 7.18 -11.77
C LEU A 45 3.22 7.41 -12.22
N TYR A 46 3.97 6.34 -12.51
CA TYR A 46 5.33 6.41 -13.03
C TYR A 46 5.40 7.11 -14.39
N TRP A 47 4.41 6.84 -15.25
CA TRP A 47 4.25 7.48 -16.57
C TRP A 47 3.68 8.90 -16.52
N GLY A 48 3.53 9.49 -15.33
CA GLY A 48 3.11 10.88 -15.15
C GLY A 48 1.59 11.09 -15.10
N GLN A 49 0.78 10.03 -15.04
CA GLN A 49 -0.66 10.15 -14.87
C GLN A 49 -1.00 10.58 -13.43
N HIS A 50 -1.23 11.88 -13.21
CA HIS A 50 -1.44 12.44 -11.87
C HIS A 50 -2.76 12.03 -11.21
N TRP A 51 -3.76 11.58 -11.97
CA TRP A 51 -4.99 11.03 -11.38
C TRP A 51 -4.73 9.72 -10.62
N ALA A 52 -3.71 8.95 -11.01
CA ALA A 52 -3.36 7.70 -10.34
C ALA A 52 -2.90 7.92 -8.89
N GLN A 53 -2.40 9.13 -8.58
CA GLN A 53 -2.01 9.53 -7.23
C GLN A 53 -3.18 9.47 -6.25
N TRP A 54 -4.33 9.97 -6.67
CA TRP A 54 -5.57 9.91 -5.89
C TRP A 54 -6.21 8.54 -5.93
N ALA A 55 -6.19 7.87 -7.08
CA ALA A 55 -6.71 6.51 -7.21
C ALA A 55 -5.97 5.51 -6.30
N LEU A 56 -4.67 5.71 -6.05
CA LEU A 56 -3.88 4.91 -5.10
C LEU A 56 -4.30 5.11 -3.64
N MET A 57 -4.92 6.23 -3.26
CA MET A 57 -5.36 6.44 -1.87
C MET A 57 -6.45 5.44 -1.45
N ALA A 58 -7.36 5.09 -2.36
CA ALA A 58 -8.45 4.15 -2.07
C ALA A 58 -7.97 2.74 -1.67
N PRO A 59 -7.11 2.04 -2.46
CA PRO A 59 -6.59 0.74 -2.06
C PRO A 59 -5.70 0.82 -0.82
N ILE A 60 -4.93 1.90 -0.64
CA ILE A 60 -4.12 2.10 0.58
C ILE A 60 -5.02 2.19 1.81
N ALA A 61 -6.04 3.06 1.79
CA ALA A 61 -6.95 3.26 2.91
C ALA A 61 -7.69 1.96 3.27
N PHE A 62 -8.18 1.23 2.25
CA PHE A 62 -8.85 -0.06 2.44
C PHE A 62 -7.92 -1.10 3.08
N ARG A 63 -6.67 -1.21 2.61
CA ARG A 63 -5.69 -2.14 3.19
C ARG A 63 -5.31 -1.75 4.62
N VAL A 64 -4.99 -0.48 4.86
CA VAL A 64 -4.63 0.01 6.20
C VAL A 64 -5.75 -0.30 7.18
N TRP A 65 -7.01 -0.04 6.83
CA TRP A 65 -8.17 -0.40 7.66
C TRP A 65 -8.16 -1.90 8.04
N LYS A 66 -8.03 -2.77 7.03
CA LYS A 66 -8.02 -4.22 7.24
C LYS A 66 -6.81 -4.68 8.06
N LEU A 67 -5.62 -4.17 7.76
CA LEU A 67 -4.37 -4.56 8.40
C LEU A 67 -4.34 -4.08 9.86
N VAL A 68 -4.82 -2.88 10.17
CA VAL A 68 -4.88 -2.39 11.56
C VAL A 68 -5.72 -3.30 12.44
N LEU A 69 -6.89 -3.75 11.95
CA LEU A 69 -7.74 -4.72 12.67
C LEU A 69 -7.01 -6.06 12.89
N LEU A 70 -6.33 -6.57 11.86
CA LEU A 70 -5.55 -7.80 11.96
C LEU A 70 -4.35 -7.66 12.91
N THR A 71 -3.67 -6.52 12.89
CA THR A 71 -2.57 -6.20 13.80
C THR A 71 -3.06 -6.17 15.25
N ALA A 72 -4.18 -5.49 15.52
CA ALA A 72 -4.78 -5.43 16.85
C ALA A 72 -5.17 -6.84 17.36
N ALA A 73 -5.77 -7.66 16.50
CA ALA A 73 -6.08 -9.05 16.83
C ALA A 73 -4.81 -9.87 17.10
N ALA A 74 -3.75 -9.69 16.32
CA ALA A 74 -2.48 -10.40 16.53
C ALA A 74 -1.83 -10.05 17.87
N TRP A 75 -1.90 -8.78 18.29
CA TRP A 75 -1.49 -8.36 19.64
C TRP A 75 -2.34 -9.03 20.73
N GLY A 76 -3.67 -9.04 20.56
CA GLY A 76 -4.59 -9.65 21.53
C GLY A 76 -4.40 -11.16 21.73
N VAL A 77 -3.90 -11.88 20.73
CA VAL A 77 -3.65 -13.33 20.79
C VAL A 77 -2.17 -13.66 21.15
N GLY A 78 -1.36 -12.64 21.47
CA GLY A 78 0.05 -12.83 21.89
C GLY A 78 1.00 -13.22 20.76
N ARG A 79 0.62 -13.04 19.49
CA ARG A 79 1.47 -13.31 18.31
C ARG A 79 2.34 -12.11 17.97
N ALA A 80 3.27 -11.77 18.84
CA ALA A 80 4.10 -10.57 18.74
C ALA A 80 4.83 -10.44 17.38
N GLY A 81 5.40 -11.53 16.85
CA GLY A 81 6.09 -11.51 15.55
C GLY A 81 5.18 -11.13 14.39
N THR A 82 3.97 -11.70 14.33
CA THR A 82 2.97 -11.36 13.30
C THR A 82 2.47 -9.93 13.48
N ALA A 83 2.25 -9.50 14.72
CA ALA A 83 1.78 -8.15 15.01
C ALA A 83 2.81 -7.08 14.59
N LEU A 84 4.09 -7.28 14.90
CA LEU A 84 5.18 -6.41 14.46
C LEU A 84 5.29 -6.38 12.93
N PHE A 85 5.23 -7.53 12.28
CA PHE A 85 5.28 -7.62 10.82
C PHE A 85 4.14 -6.83 10.15
N LEU A 86 2.90 -7.02 10.60
CA LEU A 86 1.76 -6.27 10.08
C LEU A 86 1.86 -4.76 10.39
N THR A 87 2.40 -4.40 11.54
CA THR A 87 2.65 -2.99 11.91
C THR A 87 3.63 -2.33 10.93
N LEU A 88 4.70 -3.02 10.54
CA LEU A 88 5.66 -2.52 9.55
C LEU A 88 5.02 -2.29 8.17
N ILE A 89 4.13 -3.20 7.74
CA ILE A 89 3.39 -3.03 6.49
C ILE A 89 2.47 -1.81 6.57
N VAL A 90 1.73 -1.64 7.66
CA VAL A 90 0.88 -0.47 7.88
C VAL A 90 1.71 0.82 7.85
N LEU A 91 2.88 0.84 8.49
CA LEU A 91 3.78 2.00 8.46
C LEU A 91 4.28 2.32 7.05
N ALA A 92 4.64 1.30 6.26
CA ALA A 92 5.08 1.49 4.88
C ALA A 92 3.96 2.07 3.99
N GLU A 93 2.73 1.56 4.12
CA GLU A 93 1.55 2.05 3.41
C GLU A 93 1.22 3.50 3.79
N LEU A 94 1.26 3.83 5.09
CA LEU A 94 1.02 5.19 5.58
C LEU A 94 2.12 6.16 5.12
N ALA A 95 3.39 5.74 5.14
CA ALA A 95 4.49 6.55 4.64
C ALA A 95 4.36 6.82 3.13
N ALA A 96 3.97 5.80 2.35
CA ALA A 96 3.70 5.98 0.93
C ALA A 96 2.52 6.94 0.69
N ALA A 97 1.43 6.79 1.45
CA ALA A 97 0.28 7.68 1.38
C ALA A 97 0.66 9.13 1.70
N PHE A 98 1.47 9.34 2.73
CA PHE A 98 1.96 10.66 3.12
C PHE A 98 2.79 11.30 2.00
N ILE A 99 3.74 10.57 1.40
CA ILE A 99 4.55 11.08 0.29
C ILE A 99 3.68 11.43 -0.93
N LEU A 100 2.66 10.61 -1.22
CA LEU A 100 1.71 10.90 -2.28
C LEU A 100 0.89 12.16 -1.95
N LEU A 101 0.40 12.33 -0.73
CA LEU A 101 -0.37 13.52 -0.38
C LEU A 101 0.50 14.79 -0.40
N ASP A 102 1.70 14.73 0.16
CA ASP A 102 2.64 15.85 0.22
C ASP A 102 3.03 16.34 -1.18
N SER A 103 3.41 15.41 -2.06
CA SER A 103 3.75 15.75 -3.45
C SER A 103 2.57 16.30 -4.26
N TYR A 104 1.35 15.91 -3.93
CA TYR A 104 0.15 16.51 -4.52
C TYR A 104 -0.06 17.95 -4.04
N LEU A 105 0.05 18.18 -2.72
CA LEU A 105 -0.12 19.51 -2.12
C LEU A 105 0.97 20.48 -2.60
N ALA A 106 2.22 20.03 -2.69
CA ALA A 106 3.33 20.83 -3.22
C ALA A 106 3.06 21.30 -4.66
N ARG A 107 2.55 20.40 -5.52
CA ARG A 107 2.19 20.73 -6.91
C ARG A 107 0.98 21.67 -7.00
N ARG A 108 -0.02 21.50 -6.14
CA ARG A 108 -1.16 22.43 -6.05
C ARG A 108 -0.71 23.82 -5.64
N ARG A 109 0.21 23.91 -4.66
CA ARG A 109 0.77 25.19 -4.20
C ARG A 109 1.54 25.89 -5.31
N SER A 110 2.38 25.19 -6.08
CA SER A 110 3.14 25.79 -7.18
C SER A 110 2.23 26.35 -8.29
N LEU A 111 1.12 25.66 -8.59
CA LEU A 111 0.14 26.12 -9.59
C LEU A 111 -0.70 27.31 -9.13
N ALA A 112 -0.84 27.52 -7.81
CA ALA A 112 -1.57 28.66 -7.25
C ALA A 112 -0.72 29.94 -7.20
N THR A 113 0.61 29.81 -7.28
CA THR A 113 1.57 30.91 -7.24
C THR A 113 2.10 31.32 -8.61
N SER A 114 1.69 30.63 -9.67
CA SER A 114 2.01 30.91 -11.08
C SER A 114 0.84 31.55 -11.80
#